data_AF-A0A7W8ERN8-F1
#
_entry.id   AF-A0A7W8ERN8-F1
#
_cell.length_a   1.000
_cell.length_b   1.000
_cell.length_c   1.000
_cell.angle_alpha   90.00
_cell.angle_beta   90.00
_cell.angle_gamma   90.00
#
_symmetry.space_group_name_H-M   'P 1'
#
loop_
_entity.id
_entity.type
_entity.pdbx_description
1 polymer ?
#
loop_
_entity_poly.entity_id
_entity_poly.type
_entity_poly.pdbx_seq_one_letter_code
_entity_poly.pdbx_strand_id
1 'polypeptide(L)'
;MPAAVNKNGLVKKDMDIISIASSHVCSMTYIKQDSKKGQSLQREALQQYLAGHNSQKDLIDTLFMCVLKEQLHALKVAKRNRKTHILSRFGKRKTPE
;
A
#
# COMPACT_ATOMS: atom_id res chain seq x y z
N MET A 1 -11.10 -29.24 34.17
CA MET A 1 -11.49 -29.25 32.74
C MET A 1 -10.79 -28.07 32.07
N PRO A 2 -9.68 -28.25 31.32
CA PRO A 2 -9.04 -27.11 30.69
C PRO A 2 -9.94 -26.64 29.53
N ALA A 3 -10.29 -25.36 29.58
CA ALA A 3 -11.07 -24.68 28.56
C ALA A 3 -10.39 -24.90 27.20
N ALA A 4 -11.11 -25.50 26.26
CA ALA A 4 -10.80 -25.36 24.84
C ALA A 4 -10.93 -23.87 24.51
N VAL A 5 -9.84 -23.13 24.73
CA VAL A 5 -9.71 -21.72 24.38
C VAL A 5 -10.13 -21.62 22.93
N ASN A 6 -11.22 -20.89 22.70
CA ASN A 6 -11.95 -20.77 21.45
C ASN A 6 -11.03 -20.18 20.36
N LYS A 7 -10.17 -21.02 19.76
CA LYS A 7 -9.22 -20.64 18.70
C LYS A 7 -9.93 -19.98 17.53
N ASN A 8 -11.16 -20.39 17.26
CA ASN A 8 -12.00 -19.84 16.18
C ASN A 8 -12.43 -18.40 16.45
N GLY A 9 -12.63 -18.01 17.72
CA GLY A 9 -12.97 -16.64 18.10
C GLY A 9 -11.78 -15.69 18.00
N LEU A 10 -10.56 -16.17 18.26
CA LEU A 10 -9.34 -15.39 18.14
C LEU A 10 -9.01 -15.10 16.67
N VAL A 11 -9.05 -16.12 15.82
CA VAL A 11 -8.78 -15.99 14.37
C VAL A 11 -9.77 -15.04 13.68
N LYS A 12 -11.05 -15.03 14.10
CA LYS A 12 -12.04 -14.09 13.57
C LYS A 12 -11.70 -12.64 13.91
N LYS A 13 -11.36 -12.36 15.16
CA LYS A 13 -10.97 -11.01 15.61
C LYS A 13 -9.72 -10.51 14.89
N ASP A 14 -8.73 -11.38 14.72
CA ASP A 14 -7.50 -11.08 14.01
C ASP A 14 -7.78 -10.70 12.55
N MET A 15 -8.63 -11.47 11.87
CA MET A 15 -9.04 -11.19 10.49
C MET A 15 -9.87 -9.92 10.35
N ASP A 16 -10.71 -9.60 11.35
CA ASP A 16 -11.47 -8.35 11.38
C ASP A 16 -10.53 -7.14 11.48
N ILE A 17 -9.50 -7.21 12.33
CA ILE A 17 -8.47 -6.15 12.45
C ILE A 17 -7.78 -5.90 11.11
N ILE A 18 -7.35 -6.98 10.42
CA ILE A 18 -6.69 -6.90 9.12
C ILE A 18 -7.64 -6.32 8.06
N SER A 19 -8.88 -6.78 8.03
CA SER A 19 -9.91 -6.33 7.09
C SER A 19 -10.22 -4.85 7.28
N ILE A 20 -10.43 -4.41 8.52
CA ILE A 20 -10.70 -3.00 8.84
C ILE A 20 -9.50 -2.13 8.47
N ALA A 21 -8.28 -2.54 8.82
CA ALA A 21 -7.08 -1.77 8.49
C ALA A 21 -6.88 -1.62 6.98
N SER A 22 -6.97 -2.72 6.24
CA SER A 22 -6.83 -2.71 4.77
C SER A 22 -7.94 -1.93 4.07
N SER A 23 -9.20 -2.07 4.52
CA SER A 23 -10.34 -1.31 4.00
C SER A 23 -10.17 0.20 4.26
N HIS A 24 -9.72 0.57 5.46
CA HIS A 24 -9.49 1.96 5.82
C HIS A 24 -8.43 2.60 4.92
N VAL A 25 -7.29 1.93 4.74
CA VAL A 25 -6.21 2.42 3.87
C VAL A 25 -6.64 2.48 2.40
N CYS A 26 -7.39 1.48 1.91
CA CYS A 26 -7.96 1.50 0.57
C CYS A 26 -8.86 2.74 0.35
N SER A 27 -9.75 3.02 1.30
CA SER A 27 -10.63 4.20 1.25
C SER A 27 -9.83 5.51 1.26
N MET A 28 -8.84 5.64 2.15
CA MET A 28 -8.03 6.86 2.28
C MET A 28 -7.13 7.14 1.06
N THR A 29 -6.75 6.10 0.34
CA THR A 29 -5.83 6.19 -0.81
C THR A 29 -6.53 6.08 -2.16
N TYR A 30 -7.87 6.02 -2.17
CA TYR A 30 -8.71 5.83 -3.34
C TYR A 30 -8.34 4.56 -4.14
N ILE A 31 -7.82 3.54 -3.46
CA ILE A 31 -7.52 2.23 -4.05
C ILE A 31 -8.78 1.37 -3.94
N LYS A 32 -9.28 0.87 -5.08
CA LYS A 32 -10.38 -0.10 -5.07
C LYS A 32 -9.92 -1.39 -4.42
N GLN A 33 -10.69 -1.90 -3.46
CA GLN A 33 -10.35 -3.12 -2.72
C GLN A 33 -10.23 -4.35 -3.63
N ASP A 34 -11.14 -4.48 -4.61
CA ASP A 34 -11.13 -5.60 -5.58
C ASP A 34 -10.02 -5.47 -6.65
N SER A 35 -9.31 -4.34 -6.68
CA SER A 35 -8.20 -4.19 -7.62
C SER A 35 -7.00 -5.03 -7.21
N LYS A 36 -6.11 -5.33 -8.16
CA LYS A 36 -4.83 -5.98 -7.87
C LYS A 36 -4.05 -5.28 -6.76
N LYS A 37 -4.13 -3.94 -6.68
CA LYS A 37 -3.49 -3.16 -5.60
C LYS A 37 -4.18 -3.34 -4.26
N GLY A 38 -5.52 -3.35 -4.23
CA GLY A 38 -6.29 -3.61 -3.00
C GLY A 38 -6.02 -5.01 -2.45
N GLN A 39 -6.04 -6.04 -3.31
CA GLN A 39 -5.67 -7.40 -2.92
C GLN A 39 -4.23 -7.52 -2.43
N SER A 40 -3.28 -6.80 -3.05
CA SER A 40 -1.89 -6.74 -2.59
C SER A 40 -1.80 -6.12 -1.20
N LEU A 41 -2.55 -5.04 -0.96
CA LEU A 41 -2.57 -4.35 0.32
C LEU A 41 -3.16 -5.22 1.44
N GLN A 42 -4.16 -6.05 1.12
CA GLN A 42 -4.71 -7.02 2.06
C GLN A 42 -3.70 -8.12 2.43
N ARG A 43 -2.90 -8.59 1.46
CA ARG A 43 -1.80 -9.55 1.72
C ARG A 43 -0.71 -8.92 2.57
N GLU A 44 -0.34 -7.67 2.27
CA GLU A 44 0.62 -6.91 3.06
C GLU A 44 0.10 -6.72 4.49
N ALA A 45 -1.19 -6.39 4.66
CA ALA A 45 -1.81 -6.24 5.98
C ALA A 45 -1.73 -7.53 6.81
N LEU A 46 -1.99 -8.68 6.20
CA LEU A 46 -1.82 -9.98 6.84
C LEU A 46 -0.35 -10.23 7.22
N GLN A 47 0.59 -9.90 6.34
CA GLN A 47 2.02 -10.08 6.61
C GLN A 47 2.51 -9.18 7.76
N GLN A 48 2.09 -7.92 7.79
CA GLN A 48 2.43 -6.98 8.87
C GLN A 48 1.81 -7.42 10.21
N TYR A 49 0.59 -7.95 10.18
CA TYR A 49 -0.04 -8.53 11.37
C TYR A 49 0.77 -9.70 11.90
N LEU A 50 1.15 -10.65 11.04
CA LEU A 50 2.01 -11.78 11.42
C LEU A 50 3.41 -11.35 11.89
N ALA A 51 3.90 -10.20 11.46
CA ALA A 51 5.17 -9.62 11.89
C ALA A 51 5.11 -8.95 13.27
N GLY A 52 3.94 -8.93 13.93
CA GLY A 52 3.76 -8.40 15.28
C GLY A 52 3.11 -7.03 15.34
N HIS A 53 2.70 -6.45 14.21
CA HIS A 53 1.84 -5.26 14.19
C HIS A 53 0.38 -5.69 14.46
N ASN A 54 0.10 -6.04 15.71
CA ASN A 54 -1.19 -6.64 16.08
C ASN A 54 -2.28 -5.60 16.42
N SER A 55 -1.91 -4.32 16.47
CA SER A 55 -2.84 -3.21 16.68
C SER A 55 -3.38 -2.72 15.34
N GLN A 56 -4.69 -2.48 15.27
CA GLN A 56 -5.34 -1.89 14.11
C GLN A 56 -4.69 -0.56 13.69
N LYS A 57 -4.35 0.28 14.67
CA LYS A 57 -3.71 1.59 14.40
C LYS A 57 -2.35 1.41 13.75
N ASP A 58 -1.52 0.55 14.33
CA ASP A 58 -0.16 0.31 13.84
C ASP A 58 -0.17 -0.30 12.42
N LEU A 59 -1.12 -1.21 12.16
CA LEU A 59 -1.36 -1.74 10.82
C LEU A 59 -1.74 -0.65 9.83
N ILE A 60 -2.70 0.21 10.18
CA ILE A 60 -3.11 1.33 9.33
C ILE A 60 -1.92 2.23 9.03
N ASP A 61 -1.18 2.66 10.05
CA ASP A 61 -0.04 3.56 9.89
C ASP A 61 1.05 2.93 9.01
N THR A 62 1.35 1.64 9.22
CA THR A 62 2.35 0.90 8.44
C THR A 62 1.96 0.76 6.98
N LEU A 63 0.73 0.30 6.72
CA LEU A 63 0.21 0.11 5.36
C LEU A 63 0.07 1.44 4.62
N PHE A 64 -0.41 2.48 5.29
CA PHE A 64 -0.54 3.81 4.72
C PHE A 64 0.83 4.39 4.35
N MET A 65 1.83 4.24 5.23
CA MET A 65 3.21 4.63 4.93
C MET A 65 3.80 3.89 3.73
N CYS A 66 3.52 2.59 3.58
CA CYS A 66 3.94 1.82 2.40
C CYS A 66 3.34 2.41 1.12
N VAL A 67 2.02 2.66 1.09
CA VAL A 67 1.35 3.24 -0.08
C VAL A 67 1.91 4.61 -0.43
N LEU A 68 2.11 5.49 0.56
CA LEU A 68 2.67 6.81 0.33
C LEU A 68 4.10 6.76 -0.22
N LYS A 69 4.93 5.84 0.27
CA LYS A 69 6.31 5.64 -0.26
C LYS A 69 6.29 5.23 -1.72
N GLU A 70 5.40 4.30 -2.10
CA GLU A 70 5.24 3.88 -3.49
C GLU A 70 4.77 5.03 -4.39
N GLN A 71 3.77 5.79 -3.96
CA GLN A 71 3.27 6.95 -4.70
C GLN A 71 4.36 8.02 -4.88
N LEU A 72 5.11 8.32 -3.82
CA LEU A 72 6.22 9.26 -3.87
C LEU A 72 7.31 8.78 -4.83
N HIS A 73 7.64 7.50 -4.83
CA HIS A 73 8.60 6.92 -5.77
C HIS A 73 8.11 7.07 -7.22
N ALA A 74 6.85 6.71 -7.49
CA ALA A 74 6.25 6.86 -8.81
C ALA A 74 6.28 8.32 -9.31
N LEU A 75 5.97 9.28 -8.43
CA LEU A 75 6.04 10.71 -8.74
C LEU A 75 7.48 11.17 -9.04
N LYS A 76 8.48 10.70 -8.27
CA LYS A 76 9.90 11.00 -8.54
C LYS A 76 10.33 10.47 -9.90
N VAL A 77 9.92 9.25 -10.27
CA VAL A 77 10.20 8.66 -11.59
C VAL A 77 9.51 9.46 -12.69
N ALA A 78 8.22 9.80 -12.53
CA ALA A 78 7.49 10.61 -13.50
C ALA A 78 8.13 11.99 -13.72
N LYS A 79 8.61 12.64 -12.64
CA LYS A 79 9.35 13.91 -12.72
C LYS A 79 10.65 13.77 -13.50
N ARG A 80 11.42 12.69 -13.27
CA ARG A 80 12.66 12.41 -14.03
C ARG A 80 12.35 12.18 -15.51
N ASN A 81 11.34 11.39 -15.84
CA ASN A 81 10.92 11.10 -17.21
C ASN A 81 10.42 12.36 -17.93
N ARG A 82 9.72 13.26 -17.23
CA ARG A 82 9.34 14.56 -17.79
C ARG A 82 10.57 15.41 -18.10
N LYS A 83 11.56 15.45 -17.22
CA LYS A 83 12.81 16.20 -17.44
C LYS A 83 13.56 15.66 -18.66
N THR A 84 13.69 14.35 -18.81
CA THR A 84 14.36 13.74 -19.97
C THR A 84 13.61 14.03 -21.28
N HIS A 85 12.28 13.94 -21.28
CA HIS A 85 11.46 14.26 -22.46
C HIS A 85 11.53 15.76 -22.85
N ILE A 86 11.60 16.67 -21.88
CA ILE A 86 11.80 18.10 -22.17
C ILE A 86 13.19 18.33 -22.76
N LEU A 87 14.24 17.79 -22.15
CA LEU A 87 15.62 17.94 -22.64
C LEU A 87 15.81 17.35 -24.04
N SER A 88 15.19 16.21 -24.35
CA SER A 88 15.26 15.61 -25.69
C SER A 88 14.52 16.43 -26.75
N ARG A 89 13.49 17.19 -26.40
CA ARG A 89 12.82 18.14 -27.32
C ARG A 89 13.65 19.40 -27.57
N PHE A 90 14.37 19.90 -26.58
CA PHE A 90 15.25 21.07 -26.76
C PHE A 90 16.57 20.73 -27.45
N GLY A 91 17.09 19.52 -27.31
CA GLY A 91 18.29 19.05 -27.99
C GLY A 91 18.13 18.84 -29.51
N LYS A 92 16.89 18.69 -30.02
CA LYS A 92 16.62 18.49 -31.45
C LYS A 92 16.48 19.81 -32.27
N ARG A 93 16.63 20.98 -31.66
CA ARG A 93 16.52 22.30 -32.34
C ARG A 93 17.88 22.90 -32.77
N LYS A 94 18.87 22.09 -33.09
CA LYS A 94 20.15 22.58 -33.66
C LYS A 94 20.57 21.74 -34.86
N THR A 95 20.00 22.07 -36.02
CA THR A 95 20.65 22.09 -37.34
C THR A 95 19.65 22.69 -38.33
N PRO A 96 19.70 24.01 -38.59
CA PRO A 96 19.31 24.53 -39.90
C PRO A 96 20.41 24.16 -40.90
N GLU A 97 19.97 23.76 -42.10
CA GLU A 97 20.78 23.50 -43.30
C GLU A 97 21.68 24.67 -43.70
#